data_AF-A0A2C5ZQ30-F1
#
_entry.id   AF-A0A2C5ZQ30-F1
#
_cell.length_a   1.000
_cell.length_b   1.000
_cell.length_c   1.000
_cell.angle_alpha   90.00
_cell.angle_beta   90.00
_cell.angle_gamma   90.00
#
_symmetry.space_group_name_H-M   'P 1'
#
loop_
_entity.id
_entity.type
_entity.pdbx_description
1 polymer ?
#
loop_
_entity_poly.entity_id
_entity_poly.type
_entity_poly.pdbx_seq_one_letter_code
_entity_poly.pdbx_strand_id
1 'polypeptide(L)'
;MSGRVRRANGNTKAAKWNSAVLRRLRERLDHDPEKDIVDMLTPAYSNHLEFWKQAAAGPDAQDGVPPKDASPEGESSMLDPVSILRFDDVRSDLYDATDVNVLSPITAQLLTLFHGVCICQGIKNMLARGKIVYRALSTIFIVDSKFAVKVSPKNLITEHNMLNYVHYHLKDFPAPKAHGLVQLGGYHIMFSTHVPGYTLQEAWPELNLGDRHKISIQLGDIVRRLRTVQHCQGNPLGGVWGEGCKDARYDVRDAELTIRSVTDFENWLYTASQCTRPCVAFVNGLIDKDEGAAVFLSHGDLIPENIIVRQTEEETWQIEAVVDWDSSGFYPEYWEAFKATHGVHTTLGFEWSHYIPDIISPRRYPTRWMADRLLERGMEHA
;
A
#
# COMPACT_ATOMS: atom_id res chain seq x y z
N MET A 1 -15.27 -7.72 -46.40
CA MET A 1 -15.84 -7.06 -45.20
C MET A 1 -15.15 -7.64 -43.97
N SER A 2 -14.19 -6.92 -43.38
CA SER A 2 -13.48 -7.33 -42.17
C SER A 2 -14.05 -6.53 -41.00
N GLY A 3 -14.82 -7.20 -40.13
CA GLY A 3 -15.36 -6.62 -38.92
C GLY A 3 -14.27 -6.50 -37.86
N ARG A 4 -13.61 -5.34 -37.76
CA ARG A 4 -12.73 -5.03 -36.62
C ARG A 4 -13.58 -4.88 -35.36
N VAL A 5 -13.48 -5.85 -34.45
CA VAL A 5 -13.97 -5.73 -33.08
C VAL A 5 -13.20 -4.61 -32.39
N ARG A 6 -13.87 -3.50 -32.02
CA ARG A 6 -13.27 -2.46 -31.17
C ARG A 6 -13.02 -3.08 -29.80
N ARG A 7 -11.76 -3.35 -29.45
CA ARG A 7 -11.38 -3.66 -28.07
C ARG A 7 -11.58 -2.42 -27.21
N ALA A 8 -12.29 -2.55 -26.09
CA ALA A 8 -12.43 -1.47 -25.11
C ALA A 8 -11.06 -1.10 -24.54
N ASN A 9 -10.72 0.19 -24.54
CA ASN A 9 -9.46 0.66 -23.99
C ASN A 9 -9.56 0.82 -22.47
N GLY A 10 -9.11 -0.20 -21.73
CA GLY A 10 -9.07 -0.19 -20.26
C GLY A 10 -8.01 0.73 -19.64
N ASN A 11 -7.11 1.31 -20.44
CA ASN A 11 -5.98 2.09 -19.93
C ASN A 11 -6.26 3.59 -19.79
N THR A 12 -7.45 4.07 -20.16
CA THR A 12 -7.81 5.48 -19.96
C THR A 12 -7.94 5.81 -18.47
N LYS A 13 -7.69 7.07 -18.09
CA LYS A 13 -7.87 7.50 -16.69
C LYS A 13 -9.29 7.25 -16.20
N ALA A 14 -10.29 7.49 -17.06
CA ALA A 14 -11.70 7.18 -16.78
C ALA A 14 -11.98 5.68 -16.61
N ALA A 15 -11.36 4.82 -17.43
CA ALA A 15 -11.51 3.36 -17.29
C ALA A 15 -10.86 2.85 -15.99
N LYS A 16 -9.65 3.32 -15.67
CA LYS A 16 -8.97 3.00 -14.40
C LYS A 16 -9.77 3.47 -13.20
N TRP A 17 -10.39 4.65 -13.28
CA TRP A 17 -11.31 5.17 -12.27
C TRP A 17 -12.52 4.26 -12.07
N ASN A 18 -13.23 3.89 -13.15
CA ASN A 18 -14.37 2.98 -13.06
C ASN A 18 -13.99 1.62 -12.48
N SER A 19 -12.83 1.07 -12.85
CA SER A 19 -12.31 -0.17 -12.26
C SER A 19 -12.04 -0.04 -10.77
N ALA A 20 -11.51 1.11 -10.32
CA ALA A 20 -11.28 1.38 -8.91
C ALA A 20 -12.58 1.51 -8.11
N VAL A 21 -13.59 2.22 -8.66
CA VAL A 21 -14.93 2.35 -8.05
C VAL A 21 -15.60 0.98 -7.97
N LEU A 22 -15.60 0.21 -9.06
CA LEU A 22 -16.20 -1.13 -9.10
C LEU A 22 -15.58 -2.07 -8.06
N ARG A 23 -14.25 -2.03 -7.90
CA ARG A 23 -13.58 -2.81 -6.87
C ARG A 23 -14.02 -2.42 -5.45
N ARG A 24 -14.14 -1.13 -5.14
CA ARG A 24 -14.65 -0.65 -3.84
C ARG A 24 -16.08 -1.10 -3.58
N LEU A 25 -16.94 -1.06 -4.60
CA LEU A 25 -18.31 -1.55 -4.50
C LEU A 25 -18.35 -3.04 -4.20
N ARG A 26 -17.52 -3.83 -4.88
CA ARG A 26 -17.41 -5.27 -4.67
C ARG A 26 -16.98 -5.60 -3.24
N GLU A 27 -15.95 -4.94 -2.75
CA GLU A 27 -15.47 -5.12 -1.36
C GLU A 27 -16.55 -4.78 -0.32
N ARG A 28 -17.35 -3.73 -0.56
CA ARG A 28 -18.46 -3.38 0.33
C ARG A 28 -19.61 -4.40 0.28
N LEU A 29 -19.91 -4.95 -0.89
CA LEU A 29 -20.92 -6.00 -1.07
C LEU A 29 -20.47 -7.34 -0.50
N ASP A 30 -19.17 -7.65 -0.52
CA ASP A 30 -18.64 -8.86 0.11
C ASP A 30 -18.82 -8.82 1.65
N HIS A 31 -18.84 -7.62 2.23
CA HIS A 31 -19.12 -7.41 3.66
C HIS A 31 -20.62 -7.35 3.99
N ASP A 32 -21.42 -6.75 3.12
CA ASP A 32 -22.87 -6.59 3.26
C ASP A 32 -23.57 -6.78 1.91
N PRO A 33 -23.98 -8.03 1.56
CA PRO A 33 -24.51 -8.36 0.24
C PRO A 33 -25.85 -7.71 -0.11
N GLU A 34 -26.60 -7.23 0.89
CA GLU A 34 -27.93 -6.63 0.70
C GLU A 34 -27.90 -5.10 0.58
N LYS A 35 -26.71 -4.50 0.62
CA LYS A 35 -26.53 -3.05 0.59
C LYS A 35 -26.89 -2.45 -0.76
N ASP A 36 -27.64 -1.35 -0.76
CA ASP A 36 -28.00 -0.63 -1.99
C ASP A 36 -26.75 -0.07 -2.68
N ILE A 37 -26.54 -0.47 -3.93
CA ILE A 37 -25.42 -0.04 -4.76
C ILE A 37 -25.46 1.46 -5.02
N VAL A 38 -26.66 2.05 -5.11
CA VAL A 38 -26.83 3.49 -5.30
C VAL A 38 -26.31 4.26 -4.10
N ASP A 39 -26.56 3.77 -2.87
CA ASP A 39 -26.05 4.37 -1.64
C ASP A 39 -24.53 4.21 -1.47
N MET A 40 -23.95 3.19 -2.11
CA MET A 40 -22.50 2.98 -2.11
C MET A 40 -21.76 3.80 -3.17
N LEU A 41 -22.46 4.24 -4.22
CA LEU A 41 -21.96 5.19 -5.20
C LEU A 41 -22.04 6.60 -4.62
N THR A 42 -20.98 7.39 -4.76
CA THR A 42 -21.05 8.79 -4.34
C THR A 42 -21.99 9.55 -5.28
N PRO A 43 -22.80 10.51 -4.79
CA PRO A 43 -23.66 11.35 -5.64
C PRO A 43 -22.88 12.09 -6.76
N ALA A 44 -21.56 12.23 -6.59
CA ALA A 44 -20.66 12.88 -7.53
C ALA A 44 -20.04 11.94 -8.58
N TYR A 45 -20.29 10.63 -8.52
CA TYR A 45 -19.67 9.63 -9.40
C TYR A 45 -19.75 10.00 -10.89
N SER A 46 -20.94 10.37 -11.37
CA SER A 46 -21.16 10.73 -12.78
C SER A 46 -20.34 11.97 -13.19
N ASN A 47 -20.23 12.96 -12.31
CA ASN A 47 -19.47 14.18 -12.57
C ASN A 47 -17.95 13.89 -12.63
N HIS A 48 -17.43 13.02 -11.76
CA HIS A 48 -16.03 12.62 -11.81
C HIS A 48 -15.70 11.79 -13.04
N LEU A 49 -16.60 10.89 -13.43
CA LEU A 49 -16.43 10.10 -14.65
C LEU A 49 -16.34 11.01 -15.87
N GLU A 50 -17.17 12.05 -15.96
CA GLU A 50 -17.08 13.04 -17.04
C GLU A 50 -15.79 13.87 -16.99
N PHE A 51 -15.32 14.26 -15.81
CA PHE A 51 -14.01 14.93 -15.67
C PHE A 51 -12.87 14.08 -16.24
N TRP A 52 -12.79 12.79 -15.88
CA TRP A 52 -11.73 11.91 -16.36
C TRP A 52 -11.82 11.61 -17.86
N LYS A 53 -13.02 11.68 -18.44
CA LYS A 53 -13.21 11.62 -19.90
C LYS A 53 -12.72 12.89 -20.58
N GLN A 54 -12.98 14.07 -20.00
CA GLN A 54 -12.59 15.37 -20.55
C GLN A 54 -11.10 15.69 -20.36
N ALA A 55 -10.49 15.24 -19.27
CA ALA A 55 -9.04 15.35 -19.05
C ALA A 55 -8.20 14.58 -20.08
N ALA A 56 -8.81 13.66 -20.83
CA ALA A 56 -8.20 12.99 -21.97
C ALA A 56 -8.30 13.78 -23.29
N ALA A 57 -9.02 14.91 -23.30
CA ALA A 57 -9.33 15.72 -24.49
C ALA A 57 -8.63 17.10 -24.56
N GLY A 58 -7.60 17.35 -23.71
CA GLY A 58 -6.73 18.54 -23.78
C GLY A 58 -5.59 18.44 -24.81
N PRO A 59 -5.03 19.55 -25.30
CA PRO A 59 -4.93 19.82 -26.73
C PRO A 59 -3.63 19.33 -27.38
N ASP A 60 -3.77 18.40 -28.32
CA ASP A 60 -2.89 18.27 -29.48
C ASP A 60 -3.71 17.67 -30.64
N ALA A 61 -4.46 18.54 -31.31
CA ALA A 61 -4.92 18.32 -32.69
C ALA A 61 -5.56 19.60 -33.24
N GLN A 62 -4.94 20.12 -34.31
CA GLN A 62 -5.46 21.00 -35.36
C GLN A 62 -5.20 22.51 -35.25
N ASP A 63 -4.30 22.95 -36.13
CA ASP A 63 -4.21 24.27 -36.73
C ASP A 63 -5.59 24.81 -37.16
N GLY A 64 -5.86 26.07 -36.84
CA GLY A 64 -7.02 26.80 -37.39
C GLY A 64 -7.37 28.07 -36.62
N VAL A 65 -7.24 29.21 -37.32
CA VAL A 65 -7.57 30.59 -36.92
C VAL A 65 -8.90 30.72 -36.13
N PRO A 66 -9.02 31.58 -35.10
CA PRO A 66 -10.27 31.78 -34.37
C PRO A 66 -11.23 32.72 -35.13
N PRO A 67 -12.54 32.43 -35.22
CA PRO A 67 -13.54 33.44 -35.56
C PRO A 67 -13.88 34.29 -34.34
N LYS A 68 -14.00 35.59 -34.59
CA LYS A 68 -14.57 36.59 -33.69
C LYS A 68 -16.10 36.42 -33.59
N ASP A 69 -16.62 36.89 -32.46
CA ASP A 69 -18.02 37.27 -32.18
C ASP A 69 -19.00 36.17 -31.75
N ALA A 70 -19.24 36.07 -30.43
CA ALA A 70 -20.54 35.75 -29.85
C ALA A 70 -20.65 36.29 -28.41
N SER A 71 -21.72 37.04 -28.17
CA SER A 71 -22.09 37.80 -26.98
C SER A 71 -22.51 36.92 -25.77
N PRO A 72 -22.63 37.48 -24.54
CA PRO A 72 -22.76 36.72 -23.31
C PRO A 72 -24.22 36.59 -22.87
N GLU A 73 -24.86 35.44 -23.09
CA GLU A 73 -26.11 35.09 -22.40
C GLU A 73 -26.14 33.58 -22.09
N GLY A 74 -26.19 33.26 -20.79
CA GLY A 74 -26.28 31.90 -20.29
C GLY A 74 -25.34 31.65 -19.12
N GLU A 75 -25.63 32.24 -17.95
CA GLU A 75 -25.10 31.77 -16.68
C GLU A 75 -25.58 30.32 -16.44
N SER A 76 -24.89 29.36 -17.03
CA SER A 76 -24.92 27.99 -16.53
C SER A 76 -24.18 28.00 -15.22
N SER A 77 -24.88 27.60 -14.15
CA SER A 77 -24.36 27.28 -12.83
C SER A 77 -23.23 26.25 -12.92
N MET A 78 -22.04 26.69 -13.32
CA MET A 78 -20.81 25.97 -13.10
C MET A 78 -20.40 26.27 -11.68
N LEU A 79 -20.74 25.33 -10.79
CA LEU A 79 -20.11 25.21 -9.49
C LEU A 79 -18.61 25.47 -9.64
N ASP A 80 -18.09 26.41 -8.84
CA ASP A 80 -16.69 26.82 -8.81
C ASP A 80 -15.78 25.58 -8.93
N PRO A 81 -14.76 25.55 -9.82
CA PRO A 81 -13.82 24.45 -9.94
C PRO A 81 -13.25 23.96 -8.60
N VAL A 82 -13.13 24.85 -7.60
CA VAL A 82 -12.68 24.53 -6.24
C VAL A 82 -13.71 23.68 -5.46
N SER A 83 -15.01 23.82 -5.76
CA SER A 83 -16.10 23.07 -5.13
C SER A 83 -16.27 21.66 -5.71
N ILE A 84 -15.96 21.45 -6.99
CA ILE A 84 -16.02 20.13 -7.65
C ILE A 84 -14.82 19.26 -7.25
N LEU A 85 -13.66 19.87 -7.00
CA LEU A 85 -12.48 19.19 -6.44
C LEU A 85 -12.68 18.67 -5.00
N ARG A 86 -13.73 19.09 -4.29
CA ARG A 86 -14.08 18.58 -2.95
C ARG A 86 -14.67 17.18 -2.96
N PHE A 87 -15.23 16.72 -4.08
CA PHE A 87 -15.96 15.46 -4.10
C PHE A 87 -15.08 14.24 -4.32
N ASP A 88 -13.88 14.39 -4.88
CA ASP A 88 -12.92 13.31 -5.19
C ASP A 88 -11.92 13.04 -4.03
N ASP A 89 -12.35 13.37 -2.82
CA ASP A 89 -11.54 13.38 -1.62
C ASP A 89 -12.23 12.60 -0.53
N VAL A 90 -11.52 11.70 0.15
CA VAL A 90 -12.09 10.93 1.27
C VAL A 90 -12.67 11.83 2.39
N ARG A 91 -12.29 13.11 2.42
CA ARG A 91 -12.89 14.13 3.29
C ARG A 91 -14.39 14.35 3.03
N SER A 92 -14.89 14.21 1.79
CA SER A 92 -16.32 14.30 1.48
C SER A 92 -17.08 13.09 2.02
N ASP A 93 -16.55 11.88 1.83
CA ASP A 93 -17.15 10.64 2.35
C ASP A 93 -17.25 10.66 3.89
N LEU A 94 -16.27 11.29 4.55
CA LEU A 94 -16.25 11.43 6.01
C LEU A 94 -17.10 12.61 6.52
N TYR A 95 -17.65 13.47 5.66
CA TYR A 95 -18.31 14.71 6.06
C TYR A 95 -19.50 14.45 6.99
N ASP A 96 -20.37 13.51 6.63
CA ASP A 96 -21.57 13.15 7.40
C ASP A 96 -21.34 11.99 8.37
N ALA A 97 -20.16 11.34 8.33
CA ALA A 97 -19.85 10.23 9.22
C ALA A 97 -19.81 10.69 10.69
N THR A 98 -20.57 10.05 11.58
CA THR A 98 -20.63 10.41 13.01
C THR A 98 -20.15 9.29 13.92
N ASP A 99 -20.38 8.04 13.51
CA ASP A 99 -20.00 6.86 14.28
C ASP A 99 -18.49 6.60 14.21
N VAL A 100 -17.82 6.85 15.33
CA VAL A 100 -16.40 6.56 15.51
C VAL A 100 -16.22 5.34 16.40
N ASN A 101 -15.52 4.34 15.89
CA ASN A 101 -15.10 3.18 16.66
C ASN A 101 -13.58 3.27 16.92
N VAL A 102 -13.18 3.39 18.18
CA VAL A 102 -11.77 3.51 18.55
C VAL A 102 -11.19 2.11 18.73
N LEU A 103 -10.44 1.65 17.72
CA LEU A 103 -9.78 0.34 17.74
C LEU A 103 -8.50 0.37 18.59
N SER A 104 -7.80 1.50 18.61
CA SER A 104 -6.65 1.76 19.45
C SER A 104 -6.68 3.22 19.94
N PRO A 105 -6.45 3.48 21.25
CA PRO A 105 -6.51 4.82 21.81
C PRO A 105 -5.63 5.83 21.07
N ILE A 106 -6.19 7.02 20.81
CA ILE A 106 -5.42 8.13 20.27
C ILE A 106 -4.54 8.73 21.39
N THR A 107 -3.24 8.86 21.13
CA THR A 107 -2.28 9.43 22.08
C THR A 107 -2.64 10.86 22.51
N ALA A 108 -2.32 11.21 23.76
CA ALA A 108 -2.61 12.53 24.33
C ALA A 108 -2.05 13.68 23.50
N GLN A 109 -0.83 13.52 22.97
CA GLN A 109 -0.21 14.51 22.09
C GLN A 109 -1.08 14.80 20.86
N LEU A 110 -1.62 13.78 20.21
CA LEU A 110 -2.47 13.95 19.04
C LEU A 110 -3.85 14.51 19.43
N LEU A 111 -4.41 14.10 20.58
CA LEU A 111 -5.67 14.65 21.08
C LEU A 111 -5.60 16.16 21.35
N THR A 112 -4.45 16.72 21.72
CA THR A 112 -4.30 18.18 21.88
C THR A 112 -4.62 18.93 20.58
N LEU A 113 -4.39 18.31 19.42
CA LEU A 113 -4.64 18.88 18.10
C LEU A 113 -6.13 18.87 17.70
N PHE A 114 -6.99 18.23 18.51
CA PHE A 114 -8.43 18.24 18.32
C PHE A 114 -9.10 19.41 19.07
N HIS A 115 -8.34 20.20 19.83
CA HIS A 115 -8.82 21.45 20.45
C HIS A 115 -10.10 21.26 21.31
N GLY A 116 -10.24 20.10 21.96
CA GLY A 116 -11.35 19.80 22.87
C GLY A 116 -12.67 19.42 22.18
N VAL A 117 -12.72 19.30 20.85
CA VAL A 117 -13.90 18.75 20.16
C VAL A 117 -13.94 17.23 20.27
N CYS A 118 -15.10 16.61 19.95
CA CYS A 118 -15.22 15.17 19.90
C CYS A 118 -14.24 14.56 18.86
N ILE A 119 -13.84 13.30 19.06
CA ILE A 119 -12.87 12.61 18.18
C ILE A 119 -13.26 12.71 16.71
N CYS A 120 -14.53 12.45 16.40
CA CYS A 120 -15.06 12.52 15.04
C CYS A 120 -14.81 13.91 14.40
N GLN A 121 -15.22 14.99 15.07
CA GLN A 121 -14.99 16.35 14.58
C GLN A 121 -13.50 16.72 14.56
N GLY A 122 -12.73 16.25 15.54
CA GLY A 122 -11.28 16.45 15.61
C GLY A 122 -10.56 15.88 14.39
N ILE A 123 -10.92 14.66 13.99
CA ILE A 123 -10.41 14.01 12.78
C ILE A 123 -10.78 14.81 11.54
N LYS A 124 -12.06 15.19 11.38
CA LYS A 124 -12.50 15.99 10.22
C LYS A 124 -11.75 17.31 10.11
N ASN A 125 -11.61 18.04 11.22
CA ASN A 125 -10.86 19.29 11.29
C ASN A 125 -9.37 19.09 10.97
N MET A 126 -8.79 17.98 11.43
CA MET A 126 -7.41 17.61 11.18
C MET A 126 -7.17 17.29 9.70
N LEU A 127 -8.05 16.50 9.07
CA LEU A 127 -7.96 16.18 7.65
C LEU A 127 -8.23 17.40 6.76
N ALA A 128 -9.14 18.30 7.18
CA ALA A 128 -9.43 19.53 6.45
C ALA A 128 -8.17 20.41 6.25
N ARG A 129 -7.27 20.45 7.24
CA ARG A 129 -5.99 21.17 7.18
C ARG A 129 -4.82 20.34 6.65
N GLY A 130 -5.00 19.03 6.50
CA GLY A 130 -3.94 18.12 6.05
C GLY A 130 -3.63 18.26 4.56
N LYS A 131 -2.35 18.12 4.21
CA LYS A 131 -1.90 18.03 2.81
C LYS A 131 -1.90 16.57 2.38
N ILE A 132 -2.58 16.25 1.29
CA ILE A 132 -2.49 14.92 0.68
C ILE A 132 -1.13 14.75 0.01
N VAL A 133 -0.44 13.66 0.34
CA VAL A 133 0.85 13.29 -0.27
C VAL A 133 0.79 12.00 -1.07
N TYR A 134 -0.23 11.16 -0.82
CA TYR A 134 -0.46 9.95 -1.59
C TYR A 134 -1.96 9.69 -1.71
N ARG A 135 -2.40 9.23 -2.89
CA ARG A 135 -3.81 8.92 -3.16
C ARG A 135 -3.92 7.73 -4.11
N ALA A 136 -4.48 6.63 -3.61
CA ALA A 136 -4.86 5.45 -4.39
C ALA A 136 -6.12 4.80 -3.78
N LEU A 137 -6.01 3.55 -3.31
CA LEU A 137 -7.03 2.96 -2.44
C LEU A 137 -7.04 3.63 -1.07
N SER A 138 -5.86 3.85 -0.52
CA SER A 138 -5.64 4.63 0.69
C SER A 138 -5.28 6.07 0.33
N THR A 139 -5.60 7.01 1.20
CA THR A 139 -5.15 8.41 1.11
C THR A 139 -4.28 8.73 2.31
N ILE A 140 -3.10 9.30 2.07
CA ILE A 140 -2.17 9.71 3.13
C ILE A 140 -2.14 11.24 3.20
N PHE A 141 -2.38 11.75 4.41
CA PHE A 141 -2.29 13.17 4.74
C PHE A 141 -1.07 13.42 5.62
N ILE A 142 -0.37 14.53 5.39
CA ILE A 142 0.57 15.11 6.36
C ILE A 142 -0.14 16.25 7.09
N VAL A 143 -0.06 16.24 8.42
CA VAL A 143 -0.67 17.24 9.29
C VAL A 143 0.36 17.82 10.26
N ASP A 144 0.39 19.15 10.34
CA ASP A 144 1.24 19.93 11.25
C ASP A 144 2.74 19.55 11.18
N SER A 145 3.18 19.08 10.00
CA SER A 145 4.51 18.51 9.67
C SER A 145 5.00 17.35 10.55
N LYS A 146 4.23 16.96 11.57
CA LYS A 146 4.59 15.97 12.59
C LYS A 146 3.86 14.65 12.46
N PHE A 147 2.67 14.65 11.87
CA PHE A 147 1.81 13.47 11.80
C PHE A 147 1.47 13.11 10.37
N ALA A 148 1.48 11.81 10.09
CA ALA A 148 0.89 11.22 8.91
C ALA A 148 -0.43 10.56 9.29
N VAL A 149 -1.45 10.71 8.44
CA VAL A 149 -2.77 10.10 8.63
C VAL A 149 -3.09 9.27 7.40
N LYS A 150 -3.18 7.95 7.56
CA LYS A 150 -3.57 7.01 6.51
C LYS A 150 -5.05 6.72 6.66
N VAL A 151 -5.84 7.11 5.67
CA VAL A 151 -7.27 6.81 5.56
C VAL A 151 -7.44 5.72 4.51
N SER A 152 -7.98 4.57 4.89
CA SER A 152 -8.05 3.39 4.04
C SER A 152 -9.39 2.67 4.18
N PRO A 153 -10.00 2.19 3.09
CA PRO A 153 -11.11 1.25 3.18
C PRO A 153 -10.65 -0.13 3.68
N LYS A 154 -9.35 -0.44 3.55
CA LYS A 154 -8.75 -1.67 4.05
C LYS A 154 -8.51 -1.60 5.55
N ASN A 155 -8.46 -2.78 6.18
CA ASN A 155 -8.06 -2.93 7.56
C ASN A 155 -6.60 -2.50 7.75
N LEU A 156 -6.33 -1.66 8.76
CA LEU A 156 -4.99 -1.16 9.12
C LEU A 156 -4.48 -1.71 10.46
N ILE A 157 -5.15 -2.73 11.02
CA ILE A 157 -4.80 -3.32 12.32
C ILE A 157 -3.39 -3.94 12.28
N THR A 158 -3.04 -4.67 11.21
CA THR A 158 -1.71 -5.31 11.08
C THR A 158 -0.60 -4.27 11.09
N GLU A 159 -0.72 -3.22 10.26
CA GLU A 159 0.25 -2.13 10.22
C GLU A 159 0.38 -1.44 11.59
N HIS A 160 -0.75 -1.09 12.22
CA HIS A 160 -0.76 -0.45 13.53
C HIS A 160 -0.09 -1.32 14.63
N ASN A 161 -0.46 -2.61 14.69
CA ASN A 161 0.07 -3.53 15.68
C ASN A 161 1.56 -3.77 15.48
N MET A 162 2.00 -3.91 14.22
CA MET A 162 3.40 -4.09 13.93
C MET A 162 4.24 -2.88 14.34
N LEU A 163 3.79 -1.65 14.03
CA LEU A 163 4.51 -0.45 14.44
C LEU A 163 4.71 -0.41 15.96
N ASN A 164 3.68 -0.73 16.74
CA ASN A 164 3.81 -0.83 18.19
C ASN A 164 4.77 -1.95 18.62
N TYR A 165 4.70 -3.11 17.96
CA TYR A 165 5.54 -4.26 18.25
C TYR A 165 7.03 -3.97 18.02
N VAL A 166 7.39 -3.37 16.88
CA VAL A 166 8.79 -3.03 16.59
C VAL A 166 9.33 -1.99 17.55
N HIS A 167 8.56 -0.96 17.92
CA HIS A 167 8.99 0.05 18.90
C HIS A 167 9.10 -0.50 20.32
N TYR A 168 8.32 -1.53 20.65
CA TYR A 168 8.44 -2.23 21.94
C TYR A 168 9.70 -3.10 22.02
N HIS A 169 10.00 -3.85 20.95
CA HIS A 169 11.11 -4.81 20.95
C HIS A 169 12.46 -4.22 20.51
N LEU A 170 12.45 -3.20 19.66
CA LEU A 170 13.64 -2.63 19.02
C LEU A 170 13.74 -1.14 19.36
N LYS A 171 14.70 -0.80 20.23
CA LYS A 171 14.99 0.58 20.58
C LYS A 171 15.47 1.36 19.36
N ASP A 172 14.97 2.59 19.17
CA ASP A 172 15.39 3.52 18.09
C ASP A 172 15.31 2.86 16.70
N PHE A 173 14.22 2.13 16.44
CA PHE A 173 14.00 1.47 15.15
C PHE A 173 13.45 2.47 14.11
N PRO A 174 13.98 2.49 12.87
CA PRO A 174 13.58 3.45 11.83
C PRO A 174 12.22 3.05 11.23
N ALA A 175 11.15 3.28 11.98
CA ALA A 175 9.78 3.11 11.55
C ALA A 175 8.90 4.20 12.18
N PRO A 176 7.79 4.63 11.54
CA PRO A 176 6.84 5.55 12.15
C PRO A 176 6.34 5.06 13.51
N LYS A 177 6.04 5.96 14.45
CA LYS A 177 5.34 5.58 15.69
C LYS A 177 3.84 5.66 15.45
N ALA A 178 3.09 4.62 15.82
CA ALA A 178 1.64 4.66 15.80
C ALA A 178 1.11 5.54 16.95
N HIS A 179 0.14 6.39 16.64
CA HIS A 179 -0.49 7.34 17.57
C HIS A 179 -1.98 7.08 17.79
N GLY A 180 -2.54 6.06 17.13
CA GLY A 180 -3.93 5.63 17.29
C GLY A 180 -4.48 5.00 16.01
N LEU A 181 -5.59 4.27 16.15
CA LEU A 181 -6.32 3.67 15.05
C LEU A 181 -7.82 3.74 15.35
N VAL A 182 -8.60 4.27 14.41
CA VAL A 182 -10.06 4.34 14.54
C VAL A 182 -10.73 3.89 13.24
N GLN A 183 -12.02 3.59 13.32
CA GLN A 183 -12.90 3.53 12.17
C GLN A 183 -13.87 4.72 12.20
N LEU A 184 -14.09 5.32 11.04
CA LEU A 184 -15.06 6.39 10.84
C LEU A 184 -15.60 6.31 9.41
N GLY A 185 -16.92 6.29 9.24
CA GLY A 185 -17.54 6.29 7.90
C GLY A 185 -17.16 5.11 7.01
N GLY A 186 -16.90 3.93 7.60
CA GLY A 186 -16.44 2.74 6.87
C GLY A 186 -14.96 2.74 6.48
N TYR A 187 -14.19 3.75 6.90
CA TYR A 187 -12.75 3.80 6.69
C TYR A 187 -11.99 3.52 7.98
N HIS A 188 -10.87 2.82 7.88
CA HIS A 188 -9.84 2.78 8.92
C HIS A 188 -8.96 4.02 8.79
N ILE A 189 -8.72 4.69 9.91
CA ILE A 189 -7.90 5.90 10.01
C ILE A 189 -6.80 5.64 11.02
N MET A 190 -5.57 5.47 10.52
CA MET A 190 -4.38 5.29 11.33
C MET A 190 -3.61 6.61 11.43
N PHE A 191 -3.22 6.97 12.64
CA PHE A 191 -2.36 8.12 12.91
C PHE A 191 -0.95 7.64 13.21
N SER A 192 0.06 8.19 12.55
CA SER A 192 1.46 7.86 12.79
C SER A 192 2.36 9.09 12.74
N THR A 193 3.60 8.96 13.22
CA THR A 193 4.61 10.03 13.07
C THR A 193 4.93 10.22 11.59
N HIS A 194 4.89 11.46 11.11
CA HIS A 194 5.41 11.80 9.80
C HIS A 194 6.94 11.84 9.85
N VAL A 195 7.59 11.05 8.99
CA VAL A 195 9.04 11.03 8.84
C VAL A 195 9.41 11.88 7.62
N PRO A 196 10.11 13.01 7.79
CA PRO A 196 10.48 13.87 6.67
C PRO A 196 11.51 13.19 5.76
N GLY A 197 11.40 13.39 4.45
CA GLY A 197 12.35 12.85 3.48
C GLY A 197 11.67 12.60 2.15
N TYR A 198 12.38 11.90 1.29
CA TYR A 198 11.88 11.40 0.01
C TYR A 198 11.76 9.88 0.10
N THR A 199 10.82 9.30 -0.65
CA THR A 199 10.91 7.87 -0.91
C THR A 199 12.21 7.58 -1.66
N LEU A 200 12.77 6.39 -1.47
CA LEU A 200 13.98 5.96 -2.17
C LEU A 200 13.73 5.94 -3.69
N GLN A 201 12.49 5.67 -4.13
CA GLN A 201 12.10 5.80 -5.54
C GLN A 201 12.28 7.23 -6.06
N GLU A 202 11.82 8.24 -5.32
CA GLU A 202 11.94 9.64 -5.71
C GLU A 202 13.41 10.09 -5.74
N ALA A 203 14.21 9.65 -4.77
CA ALA A 203 15.63 9.97 -4.68
C ALA A 203 16.51 9.18 -5.66
N TRP A 204 16.03 8.04 -6.19
CA TRP A 204 16.82 7.10 -6.99
C TRP A 204 17.60 7.71 -8.16
N PRO A 205 17.05 8.69 -8.93
CA PRO A 205 17.78 9.34 -10.02
C PRO A 205 18.98 10.17 -9.55
N GLU A 206 18.98 10.62 -8.29
CA GLU A 206 20.04 11.46 -7.70
C GLU A 206 21.14 10.62 -7.04
N LEU A 207 20.86 9.35 -6.72
CA LEU A 207 21.82 8.46 -6.09
C LEU A 207 22.87 7.96 -7.08
N ASN A 208 24.15 8.25 -6.80
CA ASN A 208 25.26 7.59 -7.47
C ASN A 208 25.39 6.11 -7.03
N LEU A 209 26.23 5.34 -7.73
CA LEU A 209 26.43 3.91 -7.44
C LEU A 209 26.87 3.63 -6.00
N GLY A 210 27.70 4.51 -5.43
CA GLY A 210 28.18 4.40 -4.06
C GLY A 210 27.07 4.62 -3.05
N ASP A 211 26.19 5.59 -3.27
CA ASP A 211 25.06 5.86 -2.39
C ASP A 211 24.03 4.74 -2.42
N ARG A 212 23.72 4.18 -3.59
CA ARG A 212 22.86 3.00 -3.72
C ARG A 212 23.42 1.81 -2.92
N HIS A 213 24.74 1.60 -2.96
CA HIS A 213 25.38 0.56 -2.15
C HIS A 213 25.34 0.86 -0.64
N LYS A 214 25.55 2.11 -0.22
CA LYS A 214 25.42 2.51 1.19
C LYS A 214 23.99 2.31 1.71
N ILE A 215 22.98 2.65 0.91
CA ILE A 215 21.57 2.40 1.25
C ILE A 215 21.29 0.90 1.37
N SER A 216 21.86 0.07 0.49
CA SER A 216 21.79 -1.40 0.61
C SER A 216 22.38 -1.90 1.93
N ILE A 217 23.55 -1.38 2.35
CA ILE A 217 24.17 -1.76 3.63
C ILE A 217 23.25 -1.37 4.80
N GLN A 218 22.74 -0.14 4.82
CA GLN A 218 21.82 0.37 5.85
C GLN A 218 20.55 -0.48 5.93
N LEU A 219 19.93 -0.81 4.79
CA LEU A 219 18.76 -1.67 4.75
C LEU A 219 19.07 -3.08 5.29
N GLY A 220 20.26 -3.61 4.96
CA GLY A 220 20.75 -4.86 5.54
C GLY A 220 20.83 -4.82 7.06
N ASP A 221 21.28 -3.69 7.65
CA ASP A 221 21.32 -3.51 9.11
C ASP A 221 19.92 -3.45 9.72
N ILE A 222 18.97 -2.78 9.07
CA ILE A 222 17.56 -2.74 9.49
C ILE A 222 16.98 -4.16 9.52
N VAL A 223 17.20 -4.95 8.47
CA VAL A 223 16.73 -6.35 8.40
C VAL A 223 17.43 -7.22 9.45
N ARG A 224 18.74 -7.06 9.68
CA ARG A 224 19.45 -7.77 10.76
C ARG A 224 18.81 -7.49 12.11
N ARG A 225 18.44 -6.23 12.39
CA ARG A 225 17.75 -5.84 13.62
C ARG A 225 16.36 -6.46 13.73
N LEU A 226 15.58 -6.53 12.66
CA LEU A 226 14.30 -7.26 12.68
C LEU A 226 14.48 -8.73 13.05
N ARG A 227 15.50 -9.37 12.48
CA ARG A 227 15.81 -10.79 12.74
C ARG A 227 16.31 -11.10 14.15
N THR A 228 16.60 -10.09 15.00
CA THR A 228 16.92 -10.34 16.41
C THR A 228 15.68 -10.57 17.27
N VAL A 229 14.50 -10.18 16.78
CA VAL A 229 13.23 -10.41 17.47
C VAL A 229 12.86 -11.88 17.35
N GLN A 230 12.82 -12.59 18.47
CA GLN A 230 12.60 -14.02 18.50
C GLN A 230 11.14 -14.37 18.21
N HIS A 231 10.94 -15.30 17.26
CA HIS A 231 9.69 -16.02 17.12
C HIS A 231 9.62 -17.12 18.19
N CYS A 232 8.55 -17.14 18.99
CA CYS A 232 8.34 -18.20 19.95
C CYS A 232 7.78 -19.44 19.25
N GLN A 233 8.41 -20.59 19.48
CA GLN A 233 7.95 -21.87 18.95
C GLN A 233 6.48 -22.13 19.28
N GLY A 234 5.70 -22.49 18.27
CA GLY A 234 4.26 -22.72 18.38
C GLY A 234 3.39 -21.49 18.15
N ASN A 235 3.94 -20.26 18.13
CA ASN A 235 3.17 -19.09 17.73
C ASN A 235 2.79 -19.15 16.25
N PRO A 236 1.61 -18.63 15.86
CA PRO A 236 1.26 -18.49 14.45
C PRO A 236 2.30 -17.67 13.67
N LEU A 237 2.43 -17.98 12.39
CA LEU A 237 3.12 -17.13 11.40
C LEU A 237 2.18 -16.01 10.94
N GLY A 238 2.75 -14.99 10.34
CA GLY A 238 2.04 -13.80 9.88
C GLY A 238 2.01 -12.68 10.92
N GLY A 239 0.94 -11.89 10.92
CA GLY A 239 0.81 -10.73 11.81
C GLY A 239 1.04 -11.05 13.29
N VAL A 240 1.62 -10.10 14.01
CA VAL A 240 2.08 -10.27 15.41
C VAL A 240 0.95 -10.50 16.42
N TRP A 241 -0.30 -10.21 16.04
CA TRP A 241 -1.49 -10.34 16.87
C TRP A 241 -2.45 -11.41 16.35
N GLY A 242 -1.98 -12.31 15.48
CA GLY A 242 -2.76 -13.41 14.94
C GLY A 242 -3.59 -13.03 13.72
N GLU A 243 -3.25 -11.94 13.02
CA GLU A 243 -3.87 -11.52 11.77
C GLU A 243 -3.62 -12.50 10.61
N GLY A 244 -2.79 -13.53 10.83
CA GLY A 244 -2.49 -14.56 9.84
C GLY A 244 -1.47 -14.13 8.80
N CYS A 245 -1.13 -15.05 7.91
CA CYS A 245 -0.21 -14.79 6.80
C CYS A 245 -0.93 -14.04 5.69
N LYS A 246 -0.24 -13.06 5.11
CA LYS A 246 -0.72 -12.28 3.97
C LYS A 246 0.20 -12.42 2.77
N ASP A 247 -0.38 -12.42 1.58
CA ASP A 247 0.38 -12.31 0.34
C ASP A 247 -0.30 -11.37 -0.65
N ALA A 248 0.25 -10.17 -0.75
CA ALA A 248 -0.14 -9.14 -1.70
C ALA A 248 0.75 -9.20 -2.95
N ARG A 249 0.46 -10.09 -3.90
CA ARG A 249 1.14 -10.15 -5.21
C ARG A 249 0.30 -9.61 -6.37
N TYR A 250 -1.02 -9.71 -6.26
CA TYR A 250 -1.99 -9.18 -7.23
C TYR A 250 -3.17 -8.59 -6.47
N ASP A 251 -3.93 -9.46 -5.81
CA ASP A 251 -4.82 -9.12 -4.70
C ASP A 251 -4.18 -9.56 -3.38
N VAL A 252 -4.62 -8.96 -2.27
CA VAL A 252 -4.21 -9.38 -0.93
C VAL A 252 -4.90 -10.70 -0.63
N ARG A 253 -4.12 -11.75 -0.37
CA ARG A 253 -4.62 -13.04 0.10
C ARG A 253 -4.29 -13.22 1.56
N ASP A 254 -5.32 -13.40 2.38
CA ASP A 254 -5.19 -13.74 3.79
C ASP A 254 -5.31 -15.26 3.97
N ALA A 255 -4.52 -15.83 4.87
CA ALA A 255 -4.68 -17.21 5.27
C ALA A 255 -5.96 -17.39 6.11
N GLU A 256 -6.90 -18.21 5.63
CA GLU A 256 -8.13 -18.54 6.37
C GLU A 256 -7.86 -19.38 7.62
N LEU A 257 -6.78 -20.18 7.59
CA LEU A 257 -6.38 -21.07 8.68
C LEU A 257 -5.12 -20.55 9.37
N THR A 258 -5.02 -20.81 10.67
CA THR A 258 -3.83 -20.50 11.45
C THR A 258 -2.64 -21.34 10.99
N ILE A 259 -1.65 -20.69 10.38
CA ILE A 259 -0.40 -21.30 9.94
C ILE A 259 0.60 -21.23 11.10
N ARG A 260 1.20 -22.37 11.48
CA ARG A 260 2.16 -22.45 12.61
C ARG A 260 3.53 -22.98 12.23
N SER A 261 3.69 -23.50 11.02
CA SER A 261 4.94 -24.06 10.53
C SER A 261 5.29 -23.51 9.15
N VAL A 262 6.58 -23.55 8.81
CA VAL A 262 7.07 -23.22 7.45
C VAL A 262 6.43 -24.14 6.42
N THR A 263 6.26 -25.43 6.74
CA THR A 263 5.62 -26.39 5.84
C THR A 263 4.16 -26.02 5.56
N ASP A 264 3.40 -25.62 6.57
CA ASP A 264 2.02 -25.17 6.39
C ASP A 264 1.97 -23.86 5.58
N PHE A 265 2.93 -22.96 5.81
CA PHE A 265 3.06 -21.72 5.06
C PHE A 265 3.34 -21.99 3.57
N GLU A 266 4.32 -22.84 3.27
CA GLU A 266 4.63 -23.25 1.90
C GLU A 266 3.43 -23.93 1.24
N ASN A 267 2.77 -24.86 1.93
CA ASN A 267 1.56 -25.50 1.42
C ASN A 267 0.47 -24.48 1.09
N TRP A 268 0.19 -23.54 2.00
CA TRP A 268 -0.76 -22.45 1.76
C TRP A 268 -0.33 -21.59 0.56
N LEU A 269 0.93 -21.16 0.49
CA LEU A 269 1.46 -20.31 -0.57
C LEU A 269 1.33 -20.96 -1.96
N TYR A 270 1.66 -22.25 -2.06
CA TYR A 270 1.67 -22.99 -3.31
C TYR A 270 0.26 -23.47 -3.71
N THR A 271 -0.58 -23.88 -2.76
CA THR A 271 -1.96 -24.34 -3.07
C THR A 271 -2.90 -23.19 -3.39
N ALA A 272 -2.69 -22.01 -2.80
CA ALA A 272 -3.46 -20.81 -3.09
C ALA A 272 -3.12 -20.19 -4.45
N SER A 273 -2.02 -20.60 -5.10
CA SER A 273 -1.68 -20.11 -6.43
C SER A 273 -2.72 -20.59 -7.44
N GLN A 274 -3.13 -19.72 -8.39
CA GLN A 274 -4.04 -20.08 -9.49
C GLN A 274 -3.39 -21.07 -10.50
N CYS A 275 -2.21 -21.61 -10.15
CA CYS A 275 -1.54 -22.64 -10.90
C CYS A 275 -2.32 -23.96 -10.86
N THR A 276 -2.22 -24.73 -11.94
CA THR A 276 -2.86 -26.06 -12.01
C THR A 276 -2.25 -27.01 -10.97
N ARG A 277 -3.02 -27.99 -10.48
CA ARG A 277 -2.54 -29.02 -9.53
C ARG A 277 -1.21 -29.67 -9.92
N PRO A 278 -0.94 -30.01 -11.21
CA PRO A 278 0.37 -30.52 -11.63
C PRO A 278 1.52 -29.53 -11.43
N CYS A 279 1.29 -28.23 -11.65
CA CYS A 279 2.29 -27.19 -11.45
C CYS A 279 2.64 -27.04 -9.95
N VAL A 280 1.63 -27.05 -9.09
CA VAL A 280 1.81 -27.04 -7.63
C VAL A 280 2.56 -28.29 -7.15
N ALA A 281 2.24 -29.47 -7.69
CA ALA A 281 2.95 -30.71 -7.36
C ALA A 281 4.41 -30.68 -7.83
N PHE A 282 4.67 -30.15 -9.04
CA PHE A 282 6.02 -29.99 -9.56
C PHE A 282 6.84 -29.04 -8.69
N VAL A 283 6.32 -27.85 -8.36
CA VAL A 283 6.98 -26.86 -7.50
C VAL A 283 7.26 -27.45 -6.11
N ASN A 284 6.28 -28.11 -5.50
CA ASN A 284 6.47 -28.79 -4.21
C ASN A 284 7.55 -29.89 -4.29
N GLY A 285 7.70 -30.56 -5.43
CA GLY A 285 8.73 -31.57 -5.64
C GLY A 285 10.14 -31.01 -5.86
N LEU A 286 10.28 -29.72 -6.17
CA LEU A 286 11.58 -29.04 -6.30
C LEU A 286 12.12 -28.56 -4.96
N ILE A 287 11.25 -28.35 -3.96
CA ILE A 287 11.61 -27.76 -2.68
C ILE A 287 11.95 -28.88 -1.71
N ASP A 288 13.20 -28.90 -1.25
CA ASP A 288 13.61 -29.77 -0.17
C ASP A 288 13.01 -29.27 1.15
N LYS A 289 11.97 -29.96 1.63
CA LYS A 289 11.28 -29.61 2.87
C LYS A 289 12.09 -29.96 4.12
N ASP A 290 13.11 -30.81 3.99
CA ASP A 290 13.97 -31.23 5.09
C ASP A 290 15.07 -30.20 5.42
N GLU A 291 15.35 -29.26 4.51
CA GLU A 291 16.28 -28.14 4.77
C GLU A 291 15.78 -27.21 5.90
N GLY A 292 14.48 -27.21 6.19
CA GLY A 292 13.87 -26.28 7.13
C GLY A 292 14.04 -24.81 6.71
N ALA A 293 13.41 -23.90 7.44
CA ALA A 293 13.71 -22.47 7.33
C ALA A 293 13.51 -21.83 8.70
N ALA A 294 14.40 -20.92 9.07
CA ALA A 294 14.18 -20.12 10.26
C ALA A 294 13.01 -19.15 10.04
N VAL A 295 12.25 -18.87 11.09
CA VAL A 295 11.18 -17.86 11.08
C VAL A 295 11.70 -16.59 11.71
N PHE A 296 11.55 -15.47 11.01
CA PHE A 296 11.97 -14.16 11.48
C PHE A 296 10.87 -13.11 11.29
N LEU A 297 11.00 -12.02 12.05
CA LEU A 297 10.20 -10.83 11.80
C LEU A 297 10.61 -10.22 10.45
N SER A 298 9.62 -9.97 9.62
CA SER A 298 9.75 -9.54 8.24
C SER A 298 8.85 -8.33 7.97
N HIS A 299 9.31 -7.41 7.13
CA HIS A 299 8.50 -6.30 6.64
C HIS A 299 7.52 -6.77 5.58
N GLY A 300 7.98 -7.63 4.66
CA GLY A 300 7.14 -8.27 3.64
C GLY A 300 6.82 -7.39 2.43
N ASP A 301 7.41 -6.19 2.35
CA ASP A 301 7.19 -5.23 1.25
C ASP A 301 8.32 -4.17 1.14
N LEU A 302 9.58 -4.60 1.16
CA LEU A 302 10.75 -3.71 1.06
C LEU A 302 11.03 -3.28 -0.39
N ILE A 303 10.17 -2.40 -0.88
CA ILE A 303 10.32 -1.71 -2.18
C ILE A 303 10.80 -0.26 -1.99
N PRO A 304 11.43 0.38 -3.00
CA PRO A 304 11.92 1.75 -2.89
C PRO A 304 10.89 2.79 -2.45
N GLU A 305 9.61 2.59 -2.76
CA GLU A 305 8.50 3.45 -2.36
C GLU A 305 8.26 3.45 -0.85
N ASN A 306 8.62 2.36 -0.17
CA ASN A 306 8.39 2.14 1.26
C ASN A 306 9.62 2.49 2.11
N ILE A 307 10.69 3.01 1.51
CA ILE A 307 11.93 3.40 2.20
C ILE A 307 12.06 4.91 2.13
N ILE A 308 12.02 5.59 3.27
CA ILE A 308 12.21 7.04 3.36
C ILE A 308 13.69 7.32 3.59
N VAL A 309 14.25 8.15 2.70
CA VAL A 309 15.63 8.60 2.76
C VAL A 309 15.73 10.11 2.85
N ARG A 310 16.85 10.58 3.40
CA ARG A 310 17.21 12.00 3.39
C ARG A 310 18.69 12.17 3.14
N GLN A 311 19.04 13.23 2.44
CA GLN A 311 20.42 13.68 2.34
C GLN A 311 20.80 14.45 3.62
N THR A 312 21.93 14.08 4.21
CA THR A 312 22.53 14.75 5.36
C THR A 312 23.28 16.01 4.94
N GLU A 313 23.69 16.82 5.91
CA GLU A 313 24.53 18.01 5.68
C GLU A 313 25.87 17.67 5.03
N GLU A 314 26.36 16.43 5.21
CA GLU A 314 27.59 15.90 4.60
C GLU A 314 27.34 15.33 3.19
N GLU A 315 26.21 15.66 2.57
CA GLU A 315 25.77 15.18 1.26
C GLU A 315 25.63 13.65 1.14
N THR A 316 25.58 12.92 2.26
CA THR A 316 25.35 11.47 2.28
C THR A 316 23.88 11.13 2.48
N TRP A 317 23.42 10.05 1.82
CA TRP A 317 22.04 9.58 1.94
C TRP A 317 21.87 8.56 3.07
N GLN A 318 20.86 8.79 3.91
CA GLN A 318 20.52 7.92 5.04
C GLN A 318 19.07 7.47 4.99
N ILE A 319 18.81 6.23 5.43
CA ILE A 319 17.44 5.72 5.64
C ILE A 319 16.91 6.29 6.95
N GLU A 320 15.84 7.08 6.86
CA GLU A 320 15.17 7.69 8.01
C GLU A 320 14.07 6.77 8.56
N ALA A 321 13.35 6.07 7.68
CA ALA A 321 12.31 5.13 8.07
C ALA A 321 11.98 4.11 6.98
N VAL A 322 11.48 2.96 7.41
CA VAL A 322 10.71 2.03 6.58
C VAL A 322 9.23 2.17 6.93
N VAL A 323 8.38 2.31 5.92
CA VAL A 323 6.93 2.56 6.04
C VAL A 323 6.11 1.46 5.36
N ASP A 324 4.79 1.49 5.57
CA ASP A 324 3.82 0.52 5.03
C ASP A 324 4.01 -0.93 5.54
N TRP A 325 3.76 -1.11 6.84
CA TRP A 325 3.93 -2.39 7.54
C TRP A 325 2.71 -3.33 7.44
N ASP A 326 1.80 -3.15 6.48
CA ASP A 326 0.57 -3.93 6.42
C ASP A 326 0.79 -5.42 6.04
N SER A 327 1.89 -5.71 5.34
CA SER A 327 2.30 -7.07 4.94
C SER A 327 3.28 -7.73 5.91
N SER A 328 3.57 -7.07 7.03
CA SER A 328 4.60 -7.48 7.97
C SER A 328 4.16 -8.60 8.91
N GLY A 329 5.12 -9.32 9.48
CA GLY A 329 4.84 -10.46 10.35
C GLY A 329 6.02 -11.39 10.53
N PHE A 330 5.78 -12.49 11.23
CA PHE A 330 6.73 -13.60 11.33
C PHE A 330 6.59 -14.52 10.13
N TYR A 331 7.61 -14.57 9.30
CA TYR A 331 7.63 -15.35 8.06
C TYR A 331 8.94 -16.15 7.94
N PRO A 332 8.98 -17.18 7.07
CA PRO A 332 10.23 -17.87 6.76
C PRO A 332 11.29 -16.89 6.23
N GLU A 333 12.56 -17.15 6.55
CA GLU A 333 13.69 -16.26 6.27
C GLU A 333 13.87 -15.84 4.79
N TYR A 334 13.35 -16.64 3.87
CA TYR A 334 13.38 -16.39 2.43
C TYR A 334 12.26 -15.45 1.96
N TRP A 335 11.22 -15.24 2.77
CA TRP A 335 10.02 -14.49 2.38
C TRP A 335 10.35 -13.04 2.00
N GLU A 336 11.17 -12.37 2.82
CA GLU A 336 11.61 -11.00 2.54
C GLU A 336 12.31 -10.88 1.18
N ALA A 337 13.11 -11.89 0.79
CA ALA A 337 13.79 -11.90 -0.50
C ALA A 337 12.80 -12.01 -1.66
N PHE A 338 11.71 -12.78 -1.50
CA PHE A 338 10.71 -12.98 -2.54
C PHE A 338 9.90 -11.71 -2.76
N LYS A 339 9.56 -11.02 -1.66
CA LYS A 339 8.82 -9.77 -1.69
C LYS A 339 9.67 -8.61 -2.20
N ALA A 340 10.92 -8.47 -1.75
CA ALA A 340 11.84 -7.45 -2.23
C ALA A 340 12.18 -7.57 -3.74
N THR A 341 12.03 -8.77 -4.31
CA THR A 341 12.21 -9.02 -5.76
C THR A 341 10.90 -9.11 -6.53
N HIS A 342 9.75 -8.86 -5.90
CA HIS A 342 8.47 -8.77 -6.60
C HIS A 342 8.54 -7.65 -7.66
N GLY A 343 8.06 -7.91 -8.88
CA GLY A 343 8.15 -6.92 -9.96
C GLY A 343 9.55 -6.72 -10.56
N VAL A 344 10.53 -7.61 -10.33
CA VAL A 344 11.88 -7.57 -10.96
C VAL A 344 11.84 -7.56 -12.49
N HIS A 345 10.72 -7.97 -13.09
CA HIS A 345 10.50 -7.91 -14.53
C HIS A 345 10.22 -6.49 -15.05
N THR A 346 9.97 -5.51 -14.17
CA THR A 346 9.86 -4.09 -14.52
C THR A 346 11.25 -3.43 -14.55
N THR A 347 11.41 -2.33 -15.29
CA THR A 347 12.71 -1.64 -15.38
C THR A 347 13.22 -1.15 -14.02
N LEU A 348 12.34 -0.56 -13.19
CA LEU A 348 12.71 -0.12 -11.84
C LEU A 348 12.98 -1.32 -10.91
N GLY A 349 12.15 -2.35 -10.94
CA GLY A 349 12.35 -3.55 -10.13
C GLY A 349 13.65 -4.27 -10.48
N PHE A 350 14.03 -4.28 -11.76
CA PHE A 350 15.30 -4.83 -12.23
C PHE A 350 16.48 -4.08 -11.60
N GLU A 351 16.52 -2.75 -11.66
CA GLU A 351 17.60 -1.98 -11.05
C GLU A 351 17.66 -2.18 -9.53
N TRP A 352 16.52 -2.05 -8.83
CA TRP A 352 16.43 -2.24 -7.38
C TRP A 352 16.97 -3.61 -6.95
N SER A 353 16.67 -4.66 -7.71
CA SER A 353 17.10 -6.02 -7.39
C SER A 353 18.63 -6.21 -7.28
N HIS A 354 19.42 -5.33 -7.90
CA HIS A 354 20.88 -5.35 -7.80
C HIS A 354 21.40 -4.80 -6.46
N TYR A 355 20.58 -4.04 -5.75
CA TYR A 355 20.93 -3.39 -4.48
C TYR A 355 20.20 -4.01 -3.29
N ILE A 356 19.56 -5.17 -3.47
CA ILE A 356 19.00 -5.93 -2.36
C ILE A 356 20.15 -6.41 -1.45
N PRO A 357 20.08 -6.18 -0.13
CA PRO A 357 21.14 -6.56 0.80
C PRO A 357 21.38 -8.08 0.81
N ASP A 358 22.64 -8.51 0.97
CA ASP A 358 23.03 -9.92 0.98
C ASP A 358 22.22 -10.80 1.95
N ILE A 359 21.79 -10.23 3.09
CA ILE A 359 21.01 -10.97 4.10
C ILE A 359 19.66 -11.47 3.58
N ILE A 360 19.08 -10.76 2.61
CA ILE A 360 17.82 -11.09 1.93
C ILE A 360 18.04 -11.29 0.42
N SER A 361 19.24 -11.70 0.03
CA SER A 361 19.52 -12.00 -1.37
C SER A 361 18.76 -13.25 -1.81
N PRO A 362 18.08 -13.25 -2.96
CA PRO A 362 17.43 -14.43 -3.52
C PRO A 362 18.43 -15.56 -3.82
N ARG A 363 19.73 -15.24 -3.97
CA ARG A 363 20.82 -16.22 -4.18
C ARG A 363 20.99 -17.20 -3.01
N ARG A 364 20.49 -16.85 -1.82
CA ARG A 364 20.50 -17.74 -0.64
C ARG A 364 19.45 -18.85 -0.75
N TYR A 365 18.40 -18.65 -1.54
CA TYR A 365 17.28 -19.58 -1.66
C TYR A 365 16.89 -19.77 -3.14
N PRO A 366 17.82 -20.14 -4.03
CA PRO A 366 17.62 -20.07 -5.48
C PRO A 366 16.46 -20.95 -5.96
N THR A 367 16.31 -22.15 -5.39
CA THR A 367 15.24 -23.09 -5.75
C THR A 367 13.87 -22.57 -5.33
N ARG A 368 13.72 -22.15 -4.06
CA ARG A 368 12.45 -21.61 -3.54
C ARG A 368 12.09 -20.28 -4.22
N TRP A 369 13.08 -19.44 -4.53
CA TRP A 369 12.87 -18.20 -5.27
C TRP A 369 12.40 -18.46 -6.70
N MET A 370 13.01 -19.41 -7.42
CA MET A 370 12.59 -19.77 -8.77
C MET A 370 11.19 -20.40 -8.79
N ALA A 371 10.88 -21.23 -7.79
CA ALA A 371 9.53 -21.73 -7.54
C ALA A 371 8.52 -20.58 -7.37
N ASP A 372 8.81 -19.61 -6.52
CA ASP A 372 7.95 -18.44 -6.31
C ASP A 372 7.72 -17.62 -7.60
N ARG A 373 8.76 -17.43 -8.43
CA ARG A 373 8.64 -16.75 -9.73
C ARG A 373 7.74 -17.48 -10.74
N LEU A 374 7.74 -18.82 -10.72
CA LEU A 374 6.83 -19.59 -11.55
C LEU A 374 5.36 -19.35 -11.15
N LEU A 375 5.09 -19.19 -9.85
CA LEU A 375 3.73 -18.86 -9.37
C LEU A 375 3.30 -17.46 -9.76
N GLU A 376 4.22 -16.47 -9.64
CA GLU A 376 3.95 -15.09 -10.01
C GLU A 376 3.44 -15.02 -11.46
N ARG A 377 4.15 -15.67 -12.39
CA ARG A 377 3.76 -15.77 -13.81
C ARG A 377 2.44 -16.50 -14.05
N GLY A 378 2.18 -17.56 -13.29
CA GLY A 378 0.92 -18.30 -13.38
C GLY A 378 -0.30 -17.45 -13.00
N MET A 379 -0.11 -16.45 -12.14
CA MET A 379 -1.17 -15.54 -11.69
C MET A 379 -1.41 -14.35 -12.63
N GLU A 380 -0.45 -13.95 -13.48
CA GLU A 380 -0.63 -12.82 -14.43
C GLU A 380 -1.52 -13.17 -15.63
N HIS A 381 -1.78 -14.46 -15.84
CA HIS A 381 -2.50 -15.00 -17.00
C HIS A 381 -3.85 -15.62 -16.65
N ALA A 382 -4.26 -15.54 -15.38
CA ALA A 382 -5.56 -15.99 -14.90
C ALA A 382 -6.45 -14.76 -14.64
#